data_AF-A0A7K1A7A0-F1
#
_entry.id   AF-A0A7K1A7A0-F1
#
_cell.length_a   1.000
_cell.length_b   1.000
_cell.length_c   1.000
_cell.angle_alpha   90.00
_cell.angle_beta   90.00
_cell.angle_gamma   90.00
#
_symmetry.space_group_name_H-M   'P 1'
#
loop_
_entity.id
_entity.type
_entity.pdbx_description
1 polymer ?
#
loop_
_entity_poly.entity_id
_entity_poly.type
_entity_poly.pdbx_seq_one_letter_code
_entity_poly.pdbx_strand_id
1 'polypeptide(L)'
;HSTKPPARFTEASLVGKMEELGVGRPSTYASIMETIQGRGYVWKKGSALVPSWNAFAVTTLLEQHFAELVDYDFTANLEGILDRISNGDANSVETLAEFYFGPMVDGARKDGLRDLVTERLPEIDAAAINTFLLGDDHNGMPVIAKPGKFGPYVQRGDDTASVPDSLPPADLTVAVALELLAMPKGGKPIGEDPETGLTVFVMSGRFGPYVQLGELEDDPDGKPRRASLFKTMDPYEVTLEQGLELLSFPKVLGADPETGKTIRAQNGKFGPYLTKGDEGDAEKPETRSLDSEEQLLAVTFENALALFAEPRRFGKRAPKPPLADLGVDPASGRPMLIKDGKFGPYVTDGETNASLRVGDVPETLSPERGAELLQARRDYIAENGGPVAKKAAKKATKKKATAKKSAKSRAKKPDLMTSRTVGAGQSKAAKKAAKRPNVVKSDSQILDPGL
;
A
#
# COMPACT_ATOMS: atom_id res chain seq x y z
N HIS A 1 -5.33 31.96 -9.16
CA HIS A 1 -4.63 31.17 -8.13
C HIS A 1 -5.66 30.64 -7.14
N SER A 2 -5.65 29.35 -6.83
CA SER A 2 -6.46 28.76 -5.75
C SER A 2 -5.56 28.39 -4.57
N THR A 3 -6.11 28.46 -3.36
CA THR A 3 -5.44 27.96 -2.15
C THR A 3 -5.19 26.47 -2.28
N LYS A 4 -3.94 26.04 -2.10
CA LYS A 4 -3.57 24.63 -2.13
C LYS A 4 -3.80 24.00 -0.75
N PRO A 5 -4.26 22.74 -0.68
CA PRO A 5 -4.35 22.03 0.59
C PRO A 5 -2.94 21.77 1.17
N PRO A 6 -2.84 21.49 2.49
CA PRO A 6 -1.61 21.01 3.09
C PRO A 6 -1.05 19.79 2.35
N ALA A 7 0.27 19.76 2.16
CA ALA A 7 0.92 18.64 1.50
C ALA A 7 0.83 17.38 2.36
N ARG A 8 0.60 16.23 1.72
CA ARG A 8 0.69 14.92 2.37
C ARG A 8 2.14 14.66 2.80
N PHE A 9 2.32 13.88 3.85
CA PHE A 9 3.65 13.44 4.26
C PHE A 9 4.29 12.55 3.20
N THR A 10 5.58 12.79 2.94
CA THR A 10 6.52 11.79 2.40
C THR A 10 7.15 11.00 3.55
N GLU A 11 7.89 9.93 3.27
CA GLU A 11 8.67 9.23 4.30
C GLU A 11 9.60 10.20 5.06
N ALA A 12 10.29 11.09 4.36
CA ALA A 12 11.23 12.02 4.98
C ALA A 12 10.53 13.03 5.91
N SER A 13 9.43 13.62 5.47
CA SER A 13 8.68 14.57 6.30
C SER A 13 7.95 13.88 7.46
N LEU A 14 7.54 12.62 7.31
CA LEU A 14 6.94 11.87 8.42
C LEU A 14 8.01 11.53 9.47
N VAL A 15 9.20 11.10 9.04
CA VAL A 15 10.34 10.91 9.95
C VAL A 15 10.71 12.22 10.67
N GLY A 16 10.78 13.33 9.95
CA GLY A 16 11.03 14.63 10.57
C GLY A 16 9.96 15.01 11.59
N LYS A 17 8.68 14.73 11.31
CA LYS A 17 7.60 14.99 12.27
C LYS A 17 7.64 14.06 13.48
N MET A 18 8.00 12.79 13.28
CA MET A 18 8.18 11.83 14.37
C MET A 18 9.34 12.23 15.28
N GLU A 19 10.46 12.69 14.72
CA GLU A 19 11.60 13.20 15.46
C GLU A 19 11.23 14.47 16.27
N GLU A 20 10.51 15.41 15.66
CA GLU A 20 9.98 16.60 16.32
C GLU A 20 9.08 16.26 17.52
N LEU A 21 8.25 15.22 17.38
CA LEU A 21 7.34 14.74 18.43
C LEU A 21 8.00 13.78 19.43
N GLY A 22 9.28 13.44 19.28
CA GLY A 22 9.96 12.47 20.14
C GLY A 22 9.47 11.02 19.99
N VAL A 23 8.73 10.72 18.93
CA VAL A 23 8.14 9.40 18.66
C VAL A 23 9.10 8.55 17.84
N GLY A 24 9.57 7.43 18.40
CA GLY A 24 10.50 6.52 17.73
C GLY A 24 11.97 6.97 17.80
N ARG A 25 12.84 6.28 17.05
CA ARG A 25 14.29 6.46 17.07
C ARG A 25 14.86 6.27 15.65
N PRO A 26 16.07 6.77 15.36
CA PRO A 26 16.75 6.53 14.08
C PRO A 26 16.81 5.05 13.66
N SER A 27 16.88 4.14 14.64
CA SER A 27 16.87 2.68 14.43
C SER A 27 15.48 2.12 14.09
N THR A 28 14.40 2.80 14.45
CA THR A 28 13.02 2.29 14.30
C THR A 28 12.24 2.96 13.16
N TYR A 29 12.67 4.12 12.67
CA TYR A 29 11.94 4.83 11.60
C TYR A 29 11.70 3.95 10.35
N ALA A 30 12.71 3.22 9.89
CA ALA A 30 12.56 2.36 8.71
C ALA A 30 11.57 1.21 8.95
N SER A 31 11.60 0.57 10.12
CA SER A 31 10.72 -0.55 10.43
C SER A 31 9.28 -0.09 10.69
N ILE A 32 9.08 1.11 11.25
CA ILE A 32 7.76 1.73 11.38
C ILE A 32 7.14 1.95 10.00
N MET A 33 7.91 2.56 9.06
CA MET A 33 7.44 2.79 7.69
C MET A 33 7.11 1.50 6.96
N GLU A 34 7.95 0.47 7.10
CA GLU A 34 7.72 -0.85 6.52
C GLU A 34 6.47 -1.51 7.12
N THR A 35 6.27 -1.38 8.43
CA THR A 35 5.13 -2.01 9.13
C THR A 35 3.80 -1.38 8.72
N ILE A 36 3.69 -0.05 8.72
CA ILE A 36 2.42 0.61 8.38
C ILE A 36 2.06 0.41 6.90
N GLN A 37 3.06 0.31 6.02
CA GLN A 37 2.84 -0.01 4.59
C GLN A 37 2.52 -1.49 4.39
N GLY A 38 3.29 -2.39 5.01
CA GLY A 38 3.13 -3.84 4.89
C GLY A 38 1.81 -4.35 5.46
N ARG A 39 1.27 -3.67 6.48
CA ARG A 39 -0.06 -3.97 7.04
C ARG A 39 -1.22 -3.26 6.32
N GLY A 40 -0.94 -2.43 5.31
CA GLY A 40 -1.96 -1.79 4.49
C GLY A 40 -2.67 -0.59 5.13
N TYR A 41 -2.10 0.00 6.19
CA TYR A 41 -2.61 1.26 6.75
C TYR A 41 -2.29 2.45 5.86
N VAL A 42 -1.12 2.40 5.21
CA VAL A 42 -0.64 3.47 4.35
C VAL A 42 -0.17 2.89 3.02
N TRP A 43 -0.41 3.59 1.93
CA TRP A 43 0.13 3.27 0.61
C TRP A 43 0.79 4.50 -0.02
N LYS A 44 1.60 4.29 -1.07
CA LYS A 44 2.34 5.35 -1.74
C LYS A 44 1.67 5.79 -3.03
N LYS A 45 1.40 7.09 -3.16
CA LYS A 45 1.04 7.75 -4.42
C LYS A 45 2.22 8.64 -4.83
N GLY A 46 3.11 8.10 -5.68
CA GLY A 46 4.41 8.74 -5.92
C GLY A 46 5.28 8.72 -4.67
N SER A 47 5.71 9.88 -4.18
CA SER A 47 6.45 10.03 -2.92
C SER A 47 5.56 10.25 -1.69
N ALA A 48 4.27 10.55 -1.90
CA ALA A 48 3.33 10.85 -0.82
C ALA A 48 2.78 9.56 -0.20
N LEU A 49 2.67 9.58 1.13
CA LEU A 49 2.00 8.59 1.95
C LEU A 49 0.51 8.93 2.05
N VAL A 50 -0.33 7.96 1.73
CA VAL A 50 -1.79 8.10 1.73
C VAL A 50 -2.38 7.06 2.69
N PRO A 51 -3.18 7.47 3.68
CA PRO A 51 -3.87 6.52 4.56
C PRO A 51 -4.96 5.76 3.80
N SER A 52 -5.20 4.51 4.19
CA SER A 52 -6.33 3.70 3.73
C SER A 52 -7.55 3.91 4.63
N TRP A 53 -8.73 3.48 4.17
CA TRP A 53 -9.95 3.48 4.99
C TRP A 53 -9.83 2.59 6.24
N ASN A 54 -9.00 1.54 6.19
CA ASN A 54 -8.68 0.74 7.36
C ASN A 54 -7.86 1.53 8.39
N ALA A 55 -6.96 2.41 7.94
CA ALA A 55 -6.25 3.29 8.87
C ALA A 55 -7.19 4.27 9.55
N PHE A 56 -8.14 4.87 8.83
CA PHE A 56 -9.17 5.70 9.45
C PHE A 56 -9.96 4.92 10.51
N ALA A 57 -10.44 3.70 10.21
CA ALA A 57 -11.19 2.90 11.18
C ALA A 57 -10.39 2.53 12.42
N VAL A 58 -9.13 2.11 12.25
CA VAL A 58 -8.27 1.77 13.39
C VAL A 58 -7.91 3.02 14.20
N THR A 59 -7.56 4.13 13.55
CA THR A 59 -7.26 5.39 14.23
C THR A 59 -8.47 5.90 14.99
N THR A 60 -9.66 5.93 14.40
CA THR A 60 -10.89 6.35 15.08
C THR A 60 -11.22 5.46 16.27
N LEU A 61 -11.07 4.14 16.13
CA LEU A 61 -11.25 3.20 17.25
C LEU A 61 -10.28 3.50 18.41
N LEU A 62 -9.01 3.72 18.08
CA LEU A 62 -8.00 4.01 19.10
C LEU A 62 -8.18 5.39 19.73
N GLU A 63 -8.51 6.42 18.96
CA GLU A 63 -8.78 7.77 19.49
C GLU A 63 -10.01 7.81 20.40
N GLN A 64 -11.06 7.04 20.10
CA GLN A 64 -12.30 7.07 20.90
C GLN A 64 -12.23 6.18 22.15
N HIS A 65 -11.53 5.04 22.08
CA HIS A 65 -11.56 4.04 23.16
C HIS A 65 -10.21 3.86 23.87
N PHE A 66 -9.11 4.30 23.26
CA PHE A 66 -7.73 4.11 23.73
C PHE A 66 -6.88 5.38 23.57
N ALA A 67 -7.48 6.56 23.76
CA ALA A 67 -6.86 7.86 23.44
C ALA A 67 -5.45 8.02 24.01
N GLU A 68 -5.24 7.60 25.26
CA GLU A 68 -3.94 7.68 25.93
C GLU A 68 -2.85 6.86 25.23
N LEU A 69 -3.20 5.72 24.60
CA LEU A 69 -2.23 4.86 23.91
C LEU A 69 -1.78 5.41 22.54
N VAL A 70 -2.55 6.33 21.96
CA VAL A 70 -2.23 6.97 20.67
C VAL A 70 -1.85 8.45 20.81
N ASP A 71 -1.82 8.93 22.05
CA ASP A 71 -1.34 10.25 22.38
C ASP A 71 0.18 10.35 22.11
N TYR A 72 0.58 11.49 21.55
CA TYR A 72 1.97 11.72 21.15
C TYR A 72 2.88 11.86 22.37
N ASP A 73 2.43 12.53 23.42
CA ASP A 73 3.21 12.74 24.64
C ASP A 73 3.37 11.42 25.39
N PHE A 74 2.33 10.59 25.47
CA PHE A 74 2.44 9.24 26.03
C PHE A 74 3.53 8.42 25.32
N THR A 75 3.51 8.43 23.98
CA THR A 75 4.45 7.66 23.17
C THR A 75 5.89 8.20 23.29
N ALA A 76 6.06 9.52 23.33
CA ALA A 76 7.36 10.15 23.52
C ALA A 76 7.94 9.84 24.91
N ASN A 77 7.10 9.81 25.94
CA ASN A 77 7.50 9.55 27.32
C ASN A 77 7.76 8.07 27.63
N LEU A 78 7.22 7.14 26.82
CA LEU A 78 7.42 5.70 27.00
C LEU A 78 8.91 5.34 27.06
N GLU A 79 9.72 5.97 26.21
CA GLU A 79 11.15 5.74 26.20
C GLU A 79 11.83 6.26 27.47
N GLY A 80 11.39 7.41 27.99
CA GLY A 80 11.86 7.90 29.28
C GLY A 80 11.53 6.94 30.44
N ILE A 81 10.38 6.27 30.37
CA ILE A 81 10.02 5.21 31.33
C ILE A 81 10.99 4.02 31.20
N LEU A 82 11.29 3.58 29.97
CA LEU A 82 12.23 2.48 29.72
C LEU A 82 13.65 2.82 30.18
N ASP A 83 14.11 4.06 29.96
CA ASP A 83 15.42 4.53 30.41
C ASP A 83 15.51 4.56 31.94
N ARG A 84 14.48 5.04 32.63
CA ARG A 84 14.42 5.00 34.10
C ARG A 84 14.50 3.58 34.64
N ILE A 85 13.83 2.62 34.01
CA ILE A 85 13.94 1.20 34.37
C ILE A 85 15.38 0.71 34.14
N SER A 86 15.98 1.03 33.00
CA SER A 86 17.35 0.62 32.66
C SER A 86 18.40 1.19 33.62
N ASN A 87 18.19 2.42 34.12
CA ASN A 87 19.08 3.09 35.06
C ASN A 87 18.83 2.66 36.53
N GLY A 88 17.76 1.93 36.81
CA GLY A 88 17.37 1.52 38.16
C GLY A 88 16.54 2.56 38.93
N ASP A 89 16.08 3.62 38.26
CA ASP A 89 15.27 4.71 38.82
C ASP A 89 13.76 4.39 38.84
N ALA A 90 13.36 3.24 38.29
CA ALA A 90 11.98 2.74 38.29
C ALA A 90 11.94 1.21 38.35
N ASN A 91 10.95 0.65 39.06
CA ASN A 91 10.74 -0.78 39.11
C ASN A 91 9.89 -1.25 37.92
N SER A 92 10.40 -2.22 37.17
CA SER A 92 9.73 -2.72 35.95
C SER A 92 8.40 -3.42 36.22
N VAL A 93 8.29 -4.16 37.32
CA VAL A 93 7.06 -4.89 37.69
C VAL A 93 5.98 -3.93 38.12
N GLU A 94 6.32 -2.92 38.93
CA GLU A 94 5.37 -1.88 39.35
C GLU A 94 4.89 -1.06 38.17
N THR A 95 5.80 -0.63 37.29
CA THR A 95 5.46 0.12 36.07
C THR A 95 4.49 -0.67 35.17
N LEU A 96 4.76 -1.96 34.95
CA LEU A 96 3.87 -2.82 34.17
C LEU A 96 2.52 -3.05 34.86
N ALA A 97 2.52 -3.15 36.19
CA ALA A 97 1.29 -3.28 36.96
C ALA A 97 0.46 -1.98 36.90
N GLU A 98 1.07 -0.80 36.93
CA GLU A 98 0.32 0.44 36.75
C GLU A 98 -0.25 0.55 35.33
N PHE A 99 0.53 0.23 34.29
CA PHE A 99 0.06 0.27 32.91
C PHE A 99 -1.06 -0.75 32.63
N TYR A 100 -0.87 -2.01 33.02
CA TYR A 100 -1.79 -3.09 32.65
C TYR A 100 -3.11 -3.02 33.41
N PHE A 101 -3.04 -2.52 34.62
CA PHE A 101 -3.99 -2.81 35.69
C PHE A 101 -4.54 -1.49 36.24
N GLY A 102 -3.86 -0.38 35.97
CA GLY A 102 -4.33 0.97 36.25
C GLY A 102 -3.61 1.61 37.44
N PRO A 103 -3.21 2.89 37.34
CA PRO A 103 -2.56 3.61 38.43
C PRO A 103 -3.58 3.98 39.54
N MET A 104 -3.07 4.17 40.76
CA MET A 104 -3.86 4.78 41.84
C MET A 104 -3.78 6.29 41.74
N VAL A 105 -4.92 6.96 41.58
CA VAL A 105 -5.03 8.42 41.58
C VAL A 105 -6.10 8.81 42.59
N ASP A 106 -5.75 9.67 43.55
CA ASP A 106 -6.67 10.14 44.61
C ASP A 106 -7.39 9.01 45.38
N GLY A 107 -6.70 7.88 45.58
CA GLY A 107 -7.22 6.72 46.29
C GLY A 107 -8.16 5.83 45.48
N ALA A 108 -8.39 6.14 44.20
CA ALA A 108 -9.14 5.32 43.26
C ALA A 108 -8.23 4.74 42.17
N ARG A 109 -8.50 3.49 41.77
CA ARG A 109 -7.85 2.90 40.60
C ARG A 109 -8.45 3.49 39.34
N LYS A 110 -7.64 4.12 38.50
CA LYS A 110 -8.02 4.42 37.12
C LYS A 110 -7.94 3.16 36.28
N ASP A 111 -8.67 3.10 35.18
CA ASP A 111 -8.69 1.93 34.30
C ASP A 111 -7.30 1.68 33.70
N GLY A 112 -6.82 0.44 33.80
CA GLY A 112 -5.64 -0.03 33.09
C GLY A 112 -5.99 -0.65 31.73
N LEU A 113 -4.98 -1.03 30.96
CA LEU A 113 -5.17 -1.69 29.66
C LEU A 113 -6.11 -2.92 29.74
N ARG A 114 -6.03 -3.70 30.82
CA ARG A 114 -6.90 -4.87 31.03
C ARG A 114 -8.36 -4.46 31.00
N ASP A 115 -8.75 -3.49 31.82
CA ASP A 115 -10.15 -3.11 32.01
C ASP A 115 -10.68 -2.42 30.73
N LEU A 116 -9.84 -1.59 30.10
CA LEU A 116 -10.12 -1.01 28.78
C LEU A 116 -10.45 -2.07 27.72
N VAL A 117 -9.81 -3.25 27.75
CA VAL A 117 -10.04 -4.31 26.77
C VAL A 117 -11.15 -5.27 27.21
N THR A 118 -11.20 -5.68 28.47
CA THR A 118 -12.15 -6.72 28.92
C THR A 118 -13.54 -6.19 29.16
N GLU A 119 -13.65 -4.94 29.62
CA GLU A 119 -14.95 -4.37 30.03
C GLU A 119 -15.56 -3.50 28.94
N ARG A 120 -14.74 -2.73 28.20
CA ARG A 120 -15.24 -1.75 27.21
C ARG A 120 -15.35 -2.29 25.79
N LEU A 121 -14.65 -3.37 25.44
CA LEU A 121 -14.71 -3.93 24.08
C LEU A 121 -16.14 -4.32 23.64
N PRO A 122 -17.01 -4.91 24.51
CA PRO A 122 -18.41 -5.18 24.17
C PRO A 122 -19.26 -3.94 23.90
N GLU A 123 -18.82 -2.76 24.36
CA GLU A 123 -19.54 -1.49 24.19
C GLU A 123 -19.21 -0.82 22.85
N ILE A 124 -18.17 -1.28 22.15
CA ILE A 124 -17.72 -0.69 20.88
C ILE A 124 -18.67 -1.10 19.76
N ASP A 125 -19.37 -0.12 19.19
CA ASP A 125 -20.12 -0.31 17.95
C ASP A 125 -19.17 -0.34 16.74
N ALA A 126 -18.79 -1.55 16.34
CA ALA A 126 -17.95 -1.77 15.18
C ALA A 126 -18.58 -1.23 13.88
N ALA A 127 -19.91 -1.19 13.75
CA ALA A 127 -20.54 -0.65 12.55
C ALA A 127 -20.40 0.87 12.49
N ALA A 128 -20.56 1.56 13.62
CA ALA A 128 -20.36 3.00 13.72
C ALA A 128 -18.90 3.39 13.44
N ILE A 129 -17.93 2.72 14.07
CA ILE A 129 -16.49 2.98 13.86
C ILE A 129 -16.07 2.83 12.39
N ASN A 130 -16.68 1.89 11.67
CA ASN A 130 -16.39 1.62 10.25
C ASN A 130 -17.27 2.43 9.29
N THR A 131 -17.92 3.51 9.74
CA THR A 131 -18.80 4.34 8.91
C THR A 131 -18.32 5.79 8.89
N PHE A 132 -17.91 6.26 7.71
CA PHE A 132 -17.40 7.61 7.51
C PHE A 132 -18.38 8.41 6.64
N LEU A 133 -18.94 9.49 7.18
CA LEU A 133 -19.83 10.38 6.43
C LEU A 133 -19.01 11.23 5.45
N LEU A 134 -19.35 11.15 4.16
CA LEU A 134 -18.79 12.02 3.12
C LEU A 134 -19.59 13.32 2.99
N GLY A 135 -20.89 13.25 3.25
CA GLY A 135 -21.86 14.34 3.16
C GLY A 135 -23.22 13.81 2.72
N ASP A 136 -24.15 14.72 2.43
CA ASP A 136 -25.49 14.37 1.97
C ASP A 136 -25.60 14.56 0.44
N ASP A 137 -26.45 13.75 -0.19
CA ASP A 137 -26.83 13.95 -1.59
C ASP A 137 -27.87 15.09 -1.76
N HIS A 138 -28.27 15.35 -3.00
CA HIS A 138 -29.24 16.42 -3.31
C HIS A 138 -30.62 16.23 -2.67
N ASN A 139 -30.96 15.02 -2.19
CA ASN A 139 -32.21 14.71 -1.50
C ASN A 139 -32.03 14.66 0.03
N GLY A 140 -30.85 15.01 0.55
CA GLY A 140 -30.53 14.93 1.97
C GLY A 140 -30.26 13.50 2.47
N MET A 141 -29.99 12.55 1.56
CA MET A 141 -29.61 11.20 1.97
C MET A 141 -28.11 11.13 2.25
N PRO A 142 -27.68 10.54 3.39
CA PRO A 142 -26.27 10.46 3.73
C PRO A 142 -25.54 9.52 2.78
N VAL A 143 -24.40 9.98 2.28
CA VAL A 143 -23.44 9.20 1.50
C VAL A 143 -22.25 8.89 2.40
N ILE A 144 -22.01 7.60 2.60
CA ILE A 144 -20.99 7.12 3.53
C ILE A 144 -19.93 6.29 2.80
N ALA A 145 -18.71 6.29 3.32
CA ALA A 145 -17.64 5.38 2.94
C ALA A 145 -17.35 4.40 4.08
N LYS A 146 -17.05 3.15 3.73
CA LYS A 146 -16.79 2.08 4.71
C LYS A 146 -15.62 1.19 4.24
N PRO A 147 -14.71 0.78 5.13
CA PRO A 147 -13.82 -0.33 4.86
C PRO A 147 -14.63 -1.63 4.75
N GLY A 148 -14.31 -2.48 3.77
CA GLY A 148 -15.00 -3.74 3.53
C GLY A 148 -14.03 -4.90 3.30
N LYS A 149 -14.56 -6.13 3.40
CA LYS A 149 -13.79 -7.38 3.17
C LYS A 149 -13.08 -7.41 1.82
N PHE A 150 -13.69 -6.82 0.80
CA PHE A 150 -13.21 -6.82 -0.58
C PHE A 150 -12.56 -5.50 -1.00
N GLY A 151 -12.34 -4.58 -0.06
CA GLY A 151 -11.90 -3.22 -0.33
C GLY A 151 -12.92 -2.20 0.21
N PRO A 152 -12.56 -0.91 0.17
CA PRO A 152 -13.48 0.15 0.56
C PRO A 152 -14.65 0.27 -0.41
N TYR A 153 -15.79 0.70 0.08
CA TYR A 153 -16.99 0.94 -0.71
C TYR A 153 -17.73 2.17 -0.20
N VAL A 154 -18.52 2.78 -1.08
CA VAL A 154 -19.49 3.83 -0.74
C VAL A 154 -20.89 3.24 -0.67
N GLN A 155 -21.74 3.86 0.14
CA GLN A 155 -23.12 3.48 0.31
C GLN A 155 -24.03 4.72 0.39
N ARG A 156 -25.21 4.64 -0.22
CA ARG A 156 -26.32 5.58 -0.05
C ARG A 156 -27.63 4.79 -0.03
N GLY A 157 -28.32 4.76 1.10
CA GLY A 157 -29.47 3.88 1.29
C GLY A 157 -29.07 2.41 1.09
N ASP A 158 -29.75 1.72 0.17
CA ASP A 158 -29.47 0.32 -0.20
C ASP A 158 -28.45 0.17 -1.35
N ASP A 159 -28.05 1.28 -1.98
CA ASP A 159 -27.08 1.27 -3.06
C ASP A 159 -25.65 1.27 -2.53
N THR A 160 -24.81 0.44 -3.12
CA THR A 160 -23.38 0.31 -2.78
C THR A 160 -22.53 0.25 -4.04
N ALA A 161 -21.32 0.80 -3.97
CA ALA A 161 -20.35 0.73 -5.04
C ALA A 161 -18.92 0.65 -4.49
N SER A 162 -18.06 -0.13 -5.17
CA SER A 162 -16.66 -0.27 -4.76
C SER A 162 -15.89 1.03 -5.00
N VAL A 163 -15.01 1.38 -4.06
CA VAL A 163 -14.06 2.48 -4.20
C VAL A 163 -12.73 1.90 -4.69
N PRO A 164 -12.13 2.44 -5.77
CA PRO A 164 -10.83 1.97 -6.24
C PRO A 164 -9.72 2.14 -5.18
N ASP A 165 -8.87 1.12 -5.01
CA ASP A 165 -7.72 1.16 -4.07
C ASP A 165 -6.71 2.28 -4.40
N SER A 166 -6.73 2.78 -5.64
CA SER A 166 -5.88 3.87 -6.12
C SER A 166 -6.42 5.26 -5.81
N LEU A 167 -7.69 5.38 -5.38
CA LEU A 167 -8.33 6.64 -5.06
C LEU A 167 -8.02 7.03 -3.61
N PRO A 168 -7.29 8.14 -3.36
CA PRO A 168 -7.07 8.63 -2.01
C PRO A 168 -8.39 8.97 -1.31
N PRO A 169 -8.52 8.74 0.01
CA PRO A 169 -9.73 9.09 0.75
C PRO A 169 -10.12 10.57 0.62
N ALA A 170 -9.15 11.48 0.57
CA ALA A 170 -9.42 12.92 0.40
C ALA A 170 -9.95 13.29 -1.00
N ASP A 171 -9.77 12.42 -1.99
CA ASP A 171 -10.24 12.62 -3.36
C ASP A 171 -11.64 11.98 -3.55
N LEU A 172 -12.13 11.19 -2.57
CA LEU A 172 -13.48 10.61 -2.58
C LEU A 172 -14.50 11.62 -2.04
N THR A 173 -14.97 12.50 -2.91
CA THR A 173 -16.03 13.47 -2.59
C THR A 173 -17.43 12.83 -2.73
N VAL A 174 -18.47 13.51 -2.23
CA VAL A 174 -19.87 13.10 -2.46
C VAL A 174 -20.17 12.94 -3.95
N ALA A 175 -19.69 13.86 -4.79
CA ALA A 175 -19.90 13.79 -6.24
C ALA A 175 -19.29 12.51 -6.85
N VAL A 176 -18.03 12.22 -6.50
CA VAL A 176 -17.34 11.00 -6.96
C VAL A 176 -18.04 9.74 -6.43
N ALA A 177 -18.49 9.76 -5.18
CA ALA A 177 -19.24 8.65 -4.59
C ALA A 177 -20.58 8.40 -5.33
N LEU A 178 -21.31 9.47 -5.67
CA LEU A 178 -22.56 9.37 -6.42
C LEU A 178 -22.33 8.86 -7.86
N GLU A 179 -21.24 9.26 -8.51
CA GLU A 179 -20.84 8.70 -9.80
C GLU A 179 -20.58 7.19 -9.71
N LEU A 180 -19.84 6.74 -8.70
CA LEU A 180 -19.60 5.31 -8.47
C LEU A 180 -20.90 4.56 -8.20
N LEU A 181 -21.83 5.14 -7.43
CA LEU A 181 -23.14 4.55 -7.12
C LEU A 181 -24.09 4.53 -8.33
N ALA A 182 -23.95 5.47 -9.26
CA ALA A 182 -24.75 5.54 -10.47
C ALA A 182 -24.33 4.50 -11.53
N MET A 183 -23.14 3.89 -11.39
CA MET A 183 -22.73 2.81 -12.26
C MET A 183 -23.67 1.60 -12.08
N PRO A 184 -24.18 0.99 -13.16
CA PRO A 184 -25.04 -0.19 -13.05
C PRO A 184 -24.31 -1.30 -12.29
N LYS A 185 -25.01 -2.06 -11.44
CA LYS A 185 -24.41 -3.17 -10.67
C LYS A 185 -23.84 -4.29 -11.57
N GLY A 186 -24.25 -4.35 -12.84
CA GLY A 186 -23.67 -5.21 -13.90
C GLY A 186 -22.67 -4.51 -14.84
N GLY A 187 -22.35 -3.25 -14.59
CA GLY A 187 -21.52 -2.42 -15.47
C GLY A 187 -22.27 -1.72 -16.60
N LYS A 188 -21.61 -0.76 -17.25
CA LYS A 188 -22.09 -0.09 -18.46
C LYS A 188 -21.81 -1.00 -19.66
N PRO A 189 -22.83 -1.49 -20.40
CA PRO A 189 -22.59 -2.24 -21.63
C PRO A 189 -21.97 -1.31 -22.68
N ILE A 190 -20.91 -1.77 -23.34
CA ILE A 190 -20.21 -1.02 -24.41
C ILE A 190 -20.39 -1.66 -25.79
N GLY A 191 -20.98 -2.85 -25.87
CA GLY A 191 -21.34 -3.54 -27.11
C GLY A 191 -21.30 -5.06 -26.95
N GLU A 192 -21.44 -5.80 -28.05
CA GLU A 192 -21.36 -7.27 -28.09
C GLU A 192 -20.05 -7.70 -28.76
N ASP A 193 -19.38 -8.69 -28.18
CA ASP A 193 -18.21 -9.31 -28.79
C ASP A 193 -18.62 -10.12 -30.03
N PRO A 194 -18.09 -9.82 -31.22
CA PRO A 194 -18.48 -10.50 -32.45
C PRO A 194 -18.07 -11.99 -32.50
N GLU A 195 -17.09 -12.42 -31.68
CA GLU A 195 -16.67 -13.83 -31.66
C GLU A 195 -17.58 -14.70 -30.79
N THR A 196 -17.94 -14.23 -29.60
CA THR A 196 -18.73 -14.99 -28.63
C THR A 196 -20.21 -14.64 -28.61
N GLY A 197 -20.60 -13.46 -29.11
CA GLY A 197 -21.95 -12.91 -28.98
C GLY A 197 -22.29 -12.42 -27.57
N LEU A 198 -21.32 -12.41 -26.64
CA LEU A 198 -21.52 -11.96 -25.27
C LEU A 198 -21.37 -10.44 -25.17
N THR A 199 -22.16 -9.82 -24.29
CA THR A 199 -22.06 -8.38 -24.02
C THR A 199 -20.75 -8.06 -23.29
N VAL A 200 -20.08 -6.99 -23.69
CA VAL A 200 -18.92 -6.44 -22.99
C VAL A 200 -19.37 -5.31 -22.08
N PHE A 201 -18.98 -5.37 -20.81
CA PHE A 201 -19.33 -4.40 -19.78
C PHE A 201 -18.09 -3.66 -19.27
N VAL A 202 -18.21 -2.35 -19.05
CA VAL A 202 -17.28 -1.57 -18.22
C VAL A 202 -17.80 -1.56 -16.78
N MET A 203 -16.99 -2.04 -15.85
CA MET A 203 -17.33 -2.14 -14.43
C MET A 203 -16.33 -1.42 -13.55
N SER A 204 -16.75 -1.07 -12.33
CA SER A 204 -15.87 -0.57 -11.28
C SER A 204 -15.52 -1.68 -10.31
N GLY A 205 -14.22 -1.87 -10.07
CA GLY A 205 -13.72 -2.89 -9.16
C GLY A 205 -12.66 -2.35 -8.22
N ARG A 206 -12.24 -3.20 -7.29
CA ARG A 206 -11.19 -2.89 -6.29
C ARG A 206 -9.92 -2.31 -6.91
N PHE A 207 -9.49 -2.82 -8.07
CA PHE A 207 -8.25 -2.40 -8.73
C PHE A 207 -8.45 -1.23 -9.71
N GLY A 208 -9.62 -0.59 -9.68
CA GLY A 208 -10.03 0.40 -10.65
C GLY A 208 -11.03 -0.17 -11.66
N PRO A 209 -11.37 0.64 -12.67
CA PRO A 209 -12.31 0.25 -13.71
C PRO A 209 -11.73 -0.88 -14.58
N TYR A 210 -12.59 -1.79 -15.02
CA TYR A 210 -12.21 -2.94 -15.83
C TYR A 210 -13.31 -3.27 -16.84
N VAL A 211 -12.94 -3.93 -17.93
CA VAL A 211 -13.89 -4.55 -18.86
C VAL A 211 -14.10 -6.02 -18.53
N GLN A 212 -15.32 -6.51 -18.73
CA GLN A 212 -15.69 -7.91 -18.57
C GLN A 212 -16.49 -8.38 -19.79
N LEU A 213 -16.21 -9.59 -20.25
CA LEU A 213 -16.98 -10.28 -21.28
C LEU A 213 -18.05 -11.17 -20.64
N GLY A 214 -19.32 -10.89 -20.93
CA GLY A 214 -20.47 -11.60 -20.37
C GLY A 214 -20.76 -11.28 -18.90
N GLU A 215 -21.85 -11.84 -18.40
CA GLU A 215 -22.20 -11.84 -16.98
C GLU A 215 -21.54 -13.01 -16.24
N LEU A 216 -21.66 -13.03 -14.90
CA LEU A 216 -21.08 -14.10 -14.09
C LEU A 216 -21.72 -15.48 -14.38
N GLU A 217 -22.99 -15.47 -14.79
CA GLU A 217 -23.78 -16.68 -15.08
C GLU A 217 -23.47 -17.26 -16.47
N ASP A 218 -22.93 -16.46 -17.37
CA ASP A 218 -22.59 -16.88 -18.74
C ASP A 218 -21.32 -17.74 -18.80
N ASP A 219 -20.48 -17.67 -17.78
CA ASP A 219 -19.21 -18.40 -17.72
C ASP A 219 -19.35 -19.69 -16.88
N PRO A 220 -19.06 -20.89 -17.44
CA PRO A 220 -19.24 -22.17 -16.75
C PRO A 220 -18.35 -22.34 -15.52
N ASP A 221 -17.25 -21.58 -15.41
CA ASP A 221 -16.35 -21.56 -14.25
C ASP A 221 -16.69 -20.41 -13.27
N GLY A 222 -17.73 -19.62 -13.55
CA GLY A 222 -18.14 -18.44 -12.80
C GLY A 222 -17.09 -17.33 -12.79
N LYS A 223 -16.19 -17.32 -13.79
CA LYS A 223 -15.06 -16.39 -13.87
C LYS A 223 -15.00 -15.78 -15.27
N PRO A 224 -15.93 -14.87 -15.60
CA PRO A 224 -15.93 -14.20 -16.88
C PRO A 224 -14.59 -13.50 -17.14
N ARG A 225 -14.19 -13.52 -18.41
CA ARG A 225 -12.94 -12.92 -18.87
C ARG A 225 -12.96 -11.43 -18.58
N ARG A 226 -11.90 -10.92 -17.97
CA ARG A 226 -11.80 -9.54 -17.52
C ARG A 226 -10.44 -8.93 -17.83
N ALA A 227 -10.40 -7.63 -18.06
CA ALA A 227 -9.16 -6.88 -18.22
C ALA A 227 -9.30 -5.49 -17.59
N SER A 228 -8.32 -5.08 -16.79
CA SER A 228 -8.30 -3.73 -16.23
C SER A 228 -8.16 -2.69 -17.33
N LEU A 229 -8.86 -1.57 -17.19
CA LEU A 229 -8.60 -0.40 -18.04
C LEU A 229 -7.19 0.13 -17.79
N PHE A 230 -6.64 0.77 -18.81
CA PHE A 230 -5.42 1.55 -18.70
C PHE A 230 -5.63 2.77 -17.81
N LYS A 231 -4.55 3.23 -17.18
CA LYS A 231 -4.61 4.39 -16.26
C LYS A 231 -5.04 5.68 -16.96
N THR A 232 -4.81 5.75 -18.27
CA THR A 232 -5.12 6.88 -19.13
C THR A 232 -6.54 6.83 -19.70
N MET A 233 -7.24 5.70 -19.58
CA MET A 233 -8.60 5.53 -20.12
C MET A 233 -9.65 6.09 -19.18
N ASP A 234 -10.62 6.80 -19.76
CA ASP A 234 -11.86 7.19 -19.07
C ASP A 234 -12.90 6.06 -19.19
N PRO A 235 -13.38 5.48 -18.07
CA PRO A 235 -14.41 4.44 -18.06
C PRO A 235 -15.70 4.82 -18.80
N TYR A 236 -16.02 6.11 -18.89
CA TYR A 236 -17.25 6.56 -19.55
C TYR A 236 -17.10 6.66 -21.07
N GLU A 237 -15.87 6.80 -21.57
CA GLU A 237 -15.57 6.98 -22.99
C GLU A 237 -15.02 5.71 -23.66
N VAL A 238 -14.76 4.64 -22.90
CA VAL A 238 -14.28 3.37 -23.46
C VAL A 238 -15.24 2.82 -24.51
N THR A 239 -14.70 2.51 -25.70
CA THR A 239 -15.44 1.91 -26.81
C THR A 239 -15.33 0.38 -26.79
N LEU A 240 -16.23 -0.30 -27.52
CA LEU A 240 -16.19 -1.76 -27.69
C LEU A 240 -14.83 -2.24 -28.20
N GLU A 241 -14.26 -1.57 -29.20
CA GLU A 241 -12.99 -1.94 -29.81
C GLU A 241 -11.85 -1.92 -28.79
N GLN A 242 -11.79 -0.87 -27.97
CA GLN A 242 -10.82 -0.77 -26.89
C GLN A 242 -11.05 -1.85 -25.82
N GLY A 243 -12.31 -2.13 -25.49
CA GLY A 243 -12.66 -3.20 -24.55
C GLY A 243 -12.21 -4.58 -25.03
N LEU A 244 -12.44 -4.90 -26.30
CA LEU A 244 -11.99 -6.16 -26.92
C LEU A 244 -10.46 -6.24 -27.00
N GLU A 245 -9.79 -5.13 -27.31
CA GLU A 245 -8.32 -5.07 -27.30
C GLU A 245 -7.76 -5.36 -25.90
N LEU A 246 -8.34 -4.78 -24.84
CA LEU A 246 -7.97 -5.08 -23.45
C LEU A 246 -8.25 -6.54 -23.08
N LEU A 247 -9.41 -7.07 -23.45
CA LEU A 247 -9.78 -8.46 -23.19
C LEU A 247 -8.85 -9.44 -23.90
N SER A 248 -8.22 -9.05 -25.00
CA SER A 248 -7.26 -9.90 -25.74
C SER A 248 -6.01 -10.27 -24.92
N PHE A 249 -5.69 -9.53 -23.86
CA PHE A 249 -4.56 -9.83 -22.99
C PHE A 249 -4.86 -10.98 -22.01
N PRO A 250 -3.87 -11.82 -21.63
CA PRO A 250 -2.46 -11.81 -22.06
C PRO A 250 -2.26 -12.19 -23.53
N LYS A 251 -1.58 -11.34 -24.31
CA LYS A 251 -1.36 -11.53 -25.75
C LYS A 251 -0.11 -12.37 -25.96
N VAL A 252 -0.25 -13.53 -26.58
CA VAL A 252 0.89 -14.39 -26.94
C VAL A 252 1.58 -13.81 -28.18
N LEU A 253 2.86 -13.46 -28.06
CA LEU A 253 3.65 -12.91 -29.17
C LEU A 253 4.35 -13.99 -29.99
N GLY A 254 4.70 -15.13 -29.37
CA GLY A 254 5.41 -16.24 -30.01
C GLY A 254 6.23 -17.05 -29.01
N ALA A 255 6.98 -18.03 -29.50
CA ALA A 255 7.93 -18.81 -28.70
C ALA A 255 9.36 -18.36 -29.00
N ASP A 256 10.17 -18.13 -27.96
CA ASP A 256 11.59 -17.78 -28.09
C ASP A 256 12.33 -18.88 -28.88
N PRO A 257 12.99 -18.55 -30.02
CA PRO A 257 13.68 -19.55 -30.83
C PRO A 257 14.79 -20.30 -30.11
N GLU A 258 15.41 -19.69 -29.09
CA GLU A 258 16.52 -20.31 -28.35
C GLU A 258 16.04 -21.25 -27.25
N THR A 259 14.98 -20.86 -26.54
CA THR A 259 14.52 -21.56 -25.34
C THR A 259 13.21 -22.34 -25.53
N GLY A 260 12.49 -22.09 -26.63
CA GLY A 260 11.14 -22.60 -26.87
C GLY A 260 10.07 -22.01 -25.97
N LYS A 261 10.43 -21.10 -25.04
CA LYS A 261 9.51 -20.55 -24.03
C LYS A 261 8.57 -19.52 -24.64
N THR A 262 7.30 -19.58 -24.26
CA THR A 262 6.28 -18.64 -24.74
C THR A 262 6.53 -17.23 -24.21
N ILE A 263 6.45 -16.25 -25.09
CA ILE A 263 6.51 -14.82 -24.79
C ILE A 263 5.10 -14.26 -24.80
N ARG A 264 4.69 -13.63 -23.68
CA ARG A 264 3.39 -12.96 -23.54
C ARG A 264 3.58 -11.50 -23.18
N ALA A 265 2.69 -10.65 -23.68
CA ALA A 265 2.52 -9.27 -23.26
C ALA A 265 1.26 -9.15 -22.41
N GLN A 266 1.33 -8.42 -21.29
CA GLN A 266 0.19 -8.22 -20.40
C GLN A 266 0.33 -6.96 -19.53
N ASN A 267 -0.79 -6.49 -18.99
CA ASN A 267 -0.83 -5.38 -18.05
C ASN A 267 -1.06 -5.91 -16.62
N GLY A 268 -0.23 -5.48 -15.67
CA GLY A 268 -0.35 -5.88 -14.27
C GLY A 268 -0.43 -4.70 -13.31
N LYS A 269 -0.44 -5.00 -12.00
CA LYS A 269 -0.50 -3.97 -10.93
C LYS A 269 0.57 -2.88 -11.05
N PHE A 270 1.76 -3.25 -11.53
CA PHE A 270 2.90 -2.34 -11.64
C PHE A 270 3.05 -1.71 -13.03
N GLY A 271 2.08 -1.94 -13.93
CA GLY A 271 2.11 -1.48 -15.31
C GLY A 271 2.36 -2.62 -16.32
N PRO A 272 2.56 -2.27 -17.58
CA PRO A 272 2.71 -3.21 -18.69
C PRO A 272 4.06 -3.95 -18.63
N TYR A 273 4.05 -5.24 -18.95
CA TYR A 273 5.25 -6.08 -18.92
C TYR A 273 5.15 -7.26 -19.88
N LEU A 274 6.31 -7.80 -20.22
CA LEU A 274 6.51 -9.04 -20.96
C LEU A 274 6.88 -10.16 -20.00
N THR A 275 6.44 -11.38 -20.30
CA THR A 275 6.86 -12.62 -19.63
C THR A 275 7.37 -13.63 -20.65
N LYS A 276 8.48 -14.31 -20.33
CA LYS A 276 9.02 -15.44 -21.09
C LYS A 276 9.04 -16.69 -20.22
N GLY A 277 8.29 -17.72 -20.62
CA GLY A 277 8.03 -18.94 -19.84
C GLY A 277 6.72 -18.86 -19.06
N ASP A 278 6.22 -20.01 -18.62
CA ASP A 278 4.95 -20.13 -17.92
C ASP A 278 5.15 -20.34 -16.40
N GLU A 279 4.17 -19.94 -15.58
CA GLU A 279 4.30 -20.03 -14.10
C GLU A 279 4.50 -21.46 -13.57
N GLY A 280 4.14 -22.48 -14.36
CA GLY A 280 4.31 -23.89 -14.03
C GLY A 280 5.68 -24.49 -14.41
N ASP A 281 6.54 -23.72 -15.08
CA ASP A 281 7.85 -24.19 -15.49
C ASP A 281 8.79 -24.36 -14.28
N ALA A 282 9.74 -25.30 -14.38
CA ALA A 282 10.75 -25.53 -13.35
C ALA A 282 11.61 -24.27 -13.07
N GLU A 283 11.73 -23.39 -14.06
CA GLU A 283 12.40 -22.10 -13.96
C GLU A 283 11.37 -20.97 -13.91
N LYS A 284 11.56 -20.01 -13.01
CA LYS A 284 10.66 -18.85 -12.91
C LYS A 284 10.62 -18.08 -14.24
N PRO A 285 9.42 -17.64 -14.69
CA PRO A 285 9.30 -16.80 -15.88
C PRO A 285 10.21 -15.59 -15.82
N GLU A 286 10.87 -15.31 -16.93
CA GLU A 286 11.61 -14.07 -17.06
C GLU A 286 10.64 -12.94 -17.37
N THR A 287 10.79 -11.80 -16.67
CA THR A 287 9.96 -10.62 -16.90
C THR A 287 10.79 -9.44 -17.41
N ARG A 288 10.15 -8.57 -18.19
CA ARG A 288 10.66 -7.26 -18.63
C ARG A 288 9.54 -6.23 -18.55
N SER A 289 9.75 -5.12 -17.85
CA SER A 289 8.80 -4.02 -17.83
C SER A 289 8.78 -3.29 -19.17
N LEU A 290 7.62 -2.80 -19.57
CA LEU A 290 7.45 -1.84 -20.65
C LEU A 290 7.29 -0.43 -20.06
N ASP A 291 7.63 0.59 -20.83
CA ASP A 291 7.64 1.98 -20.39
C ASP A 291 6.24 2.61 -20.40
N SER A 292 5.35 2.18 -21.31
CA SER A 292 4.00 2.72 -21.45
C SER A 292 2.96 1.69 -21.92
N GLU A 293 1.68 2.02 -21.72
CA GLU A 293 0.53 1.23 -22.19
C GLU A 293 0.45 1.23 -23.72
N GLU A 294 0.85 2.33 -24.38
CA GLU A 294 0.99 2.41 -25.84
C GLU A 294 2.03 1.40 -26.36
N GLN A 295 3.15 1.26 -25.64
CA GLN A 295 4.16 0.26 -25.98
C GLN A 295 3.61 -1.15 -25.82
N LEU A 296 2.72 -1.41 -24.86
CA LEU A 296 2.06 -2.71 -24.69
C LEU A 296 1.18 -3.06 -25.90
N LEU A 297 0.43 -2.09 -26.43
CA LEU A 297 -0.42 -2.32 -27.60
C LEU A 297 0.43 -2.57 -28.86
N ALA A 298 1.51 -1.82 -29.03
CA ALA A 298 2.37 -1.86 -30.21
C ALA A 298 3.48 -2.93 -30.17
N VAL A 299 3.70 -3.62 -29.04
CA VAL A 299 4.83 -4.54 -28.90
C VAL A 299 4.73 -5.71 -29.89
N THR A 300 5.82 -5.92 -30.64
CA THR A 300 5.97 -7.03 -31.58
C THR A 300 6.83 -8.13 -30.97
N PHE A 301 6.76 -9.32 -31.57
CA PHE A 301 7.61 -10.45 -31.19
C PHE A 301 9.11 -10.12 -31.26
N GLU A 302 9.54 -9.44 -32.32
CA GLU A 302 10.95 -9.01 -32.50
C GLU A 302 11.41 -8.05 -31.41
N ASN A 303 10.57 -7.04 -31.09
CA ASN A 303 10.86 -6.10 -30.00
C ASN A 303 10.94 -6.81 -28.64
N ALA A 304 10.07 -7.79 -28.40
CA ALA A 304 10.10 -8.58 -27.18
C ALA A 304 11.38 -9.41 -27.05
N LEU A 305 11.83 -10.06 -28.14
CA LEU A 305 13.11 -10.80 -28.16
C LEU A 305 14.29 -9.88 -27.85
N ALA A 306 14.32 -8.68 -28.43
CA ALA A 306 15.37 -7.69 -28.15
C ALA A 306 15.40 -7.31 -26.65
N LEU A 307 14.24 -7.08 -26.04
CA LEU A 307 14.14 -6.76 -24.59
C LEU A 307 14.59 -7.91 -23.69
N PHE A 308 14.38 -9.17 -24.11
CA PHE A 308 14.86 -10.34 -23.36
C PHE A 308 16.34 -10.62 -23.56
N ALA A 309 16.90 -10.31 -24.74
CA ALA A 309 18.33 -10.40 -25.02
C ALA A 309 19.15 -9.37 -24.22
N GLU A 310 18.55 -8.23 -23.86
CA GLU A 310 19.18 -7.30 -22.94
C GLU A 310 19.45 -7.94 -21.57
N PRO A 311 20.66 -7.75 -20.99
CA PRO A 311 20.96 -8.20 -19.65
C PRO A 311 19.92 -7.66 -18.66
N ARG A 312 19.49 -8.51 -17.72
CA ARG A 312 18.55 -8.11 -16.67
C ARG A 312 19.02 -6.84 -15.97
N ARG A 313 18.40 -5.71 -16.31
CA ARG A 313 18.57 -4.45 -15.60
C ARG A 313 17.77 -4.55 -14.30
N PHE A 314 18.39 -5.11 -13.26
CA PHE A 314 17.84 -5.03 -11.91
C PHE A 314 17.81 -3.56 -11.47
N GLY A 315 16.67 -2.90 -11.66
CA GLY A 315 16.27 -1.69 -10.93
C GLY A 315 17.19 -0.47 -10.96
N LYS A 316 18.28 -0.45 -11.75
CA LYS A 316 19.04 0.78 -12.01
C LYS A 316 18.41 1.44 -13.22
N ARG A 317 17.31 2.15 -12.95
CA ARG A 317 16.81 3.23 -13.81
C ARG A 317 18.03 4.03 -14.28
N ALA A 318 18.15 4.30 -15.57
CA ALA A 318 19.16 5.23 -16.06
C ALA A 318 19.10 6.49 -15.19
N PRO A 319 20.24 7.02 -14.71
CA PRO A 319 20.23 8.19 -13.85
C PRO A 319 19.45 9.29 -14.57
N LYS A 320 18.38 9.77 -13.93
CA LYS A 320 17.62 10.91 -14.46
C LYS A 320 18.60 12.05 -14.71
N PRO A 321 18.45 12.81 -15.81
CA PRO A 321 19.25 14.02 -16.02
C PRO A 321 19.10 14.96 -14.81
N PRO A 322 20.14 15.75 -14.48
CA PRO A 322 20.05 16.73 -13.41
C PRO A 322 18.91 17.72 -13.66
N LEU A 323 18.25 18.15 -12.59
CA LEU A 323 17.16 19.13 -12.61
C LEU A 323 17.66 20.53 -12.97
N ALA A 324 18.88 20.87 -12.57
CA ALA A 324 19.56 22.12 -12.92
C ALA A 324 21.08 21.99 -12.78
N ASP A 325 21.83 22.83 -13.48
CA ASP A 325 23.27 23.02 -13.34
C ASP A 325 23.51 24.41 -12.73
N LEU A 326 24.18 24.46 -11.58
CA LEU A 326 24.46 25.69 -10.83
C LEU A 326 25.90 26.18 -11.04
N GLY A 327 26.63 25.62 -12.00
CA GLY A 327 28.01 25.96 -12.28
C GLY A 327 28.99 25.22 -11.37
N VAL A 328 30.04 25.90 -10.94
CA VAL A 328 31.13 25.30 -10.14
C VAL A 328 30.98 25.73 -8.68
N ASP A 329 31.00 24.76 -7.76
CA ASP A 329 31.00 25.06 -6.33
C ASP A 329 32.32 25.77 -5.92
N PRO A 330 32.26 26.96 -5.31
CA PRO A 330 33.47 27.72 -4.95
C PRO A 330 34.40 27.01 -3.96
N ALA A 331 33.88 26.10 -3.14
CA ALA A 331 34.66 25.43 -2.09
C ALA A 331 35.30 24.12 -2.56
N SER A 332 34.61 23.29 -3.34
CA SER A 332 35.18 22.04 -3.86
C SER A 332 35.78 22.15 -5.27
N GLY A 333 35.46 23.22 -6.01
CA GLY A 333 35.88 23.41 -7.40
C GLY A 333 35.23 22.44 -8.38
N ARG A 334 34.15 21.75 -7.98
CA ARG A 334 33.48 20.72 -8.79
C ARG A 334 32.13 21.21 -9.33
N PRO A 335 31.61 20.60 -10.41
CA PRO A 335 30.29 20.94 -10.94
C PRO A 335 29.20 20.69 -9.89
N MET A 336 28.38 21.72 -9.67
CA MET A 336 27.29 21.73 -8.71
C MET A 336 25.97 21.50 -9.45
N LEU A 337 25.39 20.33 -9.24
CA LEU A 337 24.18 19.89 -9.94
C LEU A 337 23.03 19.72 -8.96
N ILE A 338 21.82 20.10 -9.37
CA ILE A 338 20.59 19.70 -8.67
C ILE A 338 20.12 18.38 -9.27
N LYS A 339 19.87 17.38 -8.43
CA LYS A 339 19.37 16.06 -8.86
C LYS A 339 18.13 15.67 -8.06
N ASP A 340 17.33 14.80 -8.65
CA ASP A 340 16.16 14.21 -8.01
C ASP A 340 16.57 12.93 -7.27
N GLY A 341 16.47 12.93 -5.94
CA GLY A 341 16.87 11.82 -5.07
C GLY A 341 15.70 11.09 -4.43
N LYS A 342 15.98 9.96 -3.76
CA LYS A 342 14.96 9.19 -3.00
C LYS A 342 14.24 10.05 -1.94
N PHE A 343 14.92 11.07 -1.43
CA PHE A 343 14.45 11.94 -0.35
C PHE A 343 14.06 13.35 -0.85
N GLY A 344 13.82 13.51 -2.15
CA GLY A 344 13.54 14.79 -2.80
C GLY A 344 14.76 15.39 -3.52
N PRO A 345 14.59 16.58 -4.12
CA PRO A 345 15.68 17.29 -4.79
C PRO A 345 16.85 17.60 -3.85
N TYR A 346 18.07 17.49 -4.35
CA TYR A 346 19.28 17.81 -3.61
C TYR A 346 20.34 18.41 -4.52
N VAL A 347 21.19 19.28 -3.96
CA VAL A 347 22.41 19.80 -4.60
C VAL A 347 23.55 18.81 -4.34
N THR A 348 24.38 18.58 -5.36
CA THR A 348 25.58 17.73 -5.25
C THR A 348 26.76 18.30 -6.03
N ASP A 349 27.95 18.19 -5.44
CA ASP A 349 29.24 18.44 -6.11
C ASP A 349 29.94 17.13 -6.55
N GLY A 350 29.21 16.02 -6.51
CA GLY A 350 29.70 14.67 -6.79
C GLY A 350 30.20 13.89 -5.56
N GLU A 351 30.49 14.56 -4.44
CA GLU A 351 30.95 13.92 -3.20
C GLU A 351 30.04 14.26 -2.01
N THR A 352 29.70 15.53 -1.86
CA THR A 352 28.76 16.04 -0.86
C THR A 352 27.38 16.16 -1.49
N ASN A 353 26.35 15.70 -0.78
CA ASN A 353 24.96 15.79 -1.19
C ASN A 353 24.15 16.50 -0.10
N ALA A 354 23.54 17.64 -0.45
CA ALA A 354 22.74 18.46 0.45
C ALA A 354 21.30 18.56 -0.06
N SER A 355 20.33 18.09 0.73
CA SER A 355 18.90 18.20 0.39
C SER A 355 18.46 19.66 0.29
N LEU A 356 17.59 19.97 -0.67
CA LEU A 356 16.91 21.27 -0.72
C LEU A 356 15.98 21.43 0.48
N ARG A 357 15.87 22.65 1.02
CA ARG A 357 14.98 22.98 2.14
C ARG A 357 13.60 23.40 1.65
N VAL A 358 12.64 23.50 2.56
CA VAL A 358 11.29 23.99 2.25
C VAL A 358 11.38 25.42 1.73
N GLY A 359 10.93 25.64 0.48
CA GLY A 359 10.99 26.92 -0.22
C GLY A 359 12.06 27.00 -1.31
N ASP A 360 13.03 26.08 -1.32
CA ASP A 360 14.02 25.98 -2.41
C ASP A 360 13.37 25.32 -3.64
N VAL A 361 13.29 26.06 -4.76
CA VAL A 361 12.74 25.56 -6.03
C VAL A 361 13.88 25.20 -6.99
N PRO A 362 14.01 23.95 -7.47
CA PRO A 362 15.13 23.50 -8.30
C PRO A 362 15.44 24.39 -9.52
N GLU A 363 14.41 24.90 -10.18
CA GLU A 363 14.57 25.67 -11.43
C GLU A 363 15.05 27.11 -11.21
N THR A 364 14.84 27.67 -10.01
CA THR A 364 15.14 29.07 -9.70
C THR A 364 16.16 29.23 -8.58
N LEU A 365 16.74 28.13 -8.11
CA LEU A 365 17.73 28.15 -7.04
C LEU A 365 19.03 28.79 -7.54
N SER A 366 19.57 29.76 -6.79
CA SER A 366 20.79 30.45 -7.21
C SER A 366 22.05 29.61 -6.93
N PRO A 367 23.15 29.83 -7.68
CA PRO A 367 24.43 29.19 -7.41
C PRO A 367 24.94 29.42 -5.97
N GLU A 368 24.76 30.63 -5.43
CA GLU A 368 25.18 30.98 -4.07
C GLU A 368 24.43 30.15 -3.03
N ARG A 369 23.11 29.99 -3.23
CA ARG A 369 22.26 29.17 -2.35
C ARG A 369 22.65 27.69 -2.42
N GLY A 370 23.00 27.19 -3.60
CA GLY A 370 23.49 25.81 -3.78
C GLY A 370 24.79 25.56 -3.03
N ALA A 371 25.75 26.49 -3.13
CA ALA A 371 27.03 26.42 -2.44
C ALA A 371 26.86 26.48 -0.91
N GLU A 372 25.95 27.34 -0.43
CA GLU A 372 25.60 27.43 1.00
C GLU A 372 25.08 26.10 1.55
N LEU A 373 24.17 25.42 0.83
CA LEU A 373 23.63 24.12 1.24
C LEU A 373 24.71 23.04 1.29
N LEU A 374 25.61 23.01 0.31
CA LEU A 374 26.74 22.09 0.31
C LEU A 374 27.71 22.37 1.46
N GLN A 375 28.01 23.65 1.74
CA GLN A 375 28.90 24.03 2.81
C GLN A 375 28.32 23.64 4.17
N ALA A 376 27.05 23.97 4.44
CA ALA A 376 26.36 23.55 5.66
C ALA A 376 26.38 22.02 5.83
N ARG A 377 26.31 21.27 4.73
CA ARG A 377 26.43 19.80 4.77
C ARG A 377 27.84 19.33 5.09
N ARG A 378 28.88 19.99 4.58
CA ARG A 378 30.29 19.69 4.91
C ARG A 378 30.57 19.95 6.38
N ASP A 379 30.10 21.08 6.90
CA ASP A 379 30.28 21.45 8.30
C ASP A 379 29.59 20.42 9.21
N TYR A 380 28.35 20.03 8.89
CA TYR A 380 27.64 18.95 9.58
C TYR A 380 28.42 17.62 9.55
N ILE A 381 29.01 17.25 8.41
CA ILE A 381 29.80 16.01 8.26
C ILE A 381 31.10 16.09 9.09
N ALA A 382 31.74 17.25 9.17
CA ALA A 382 32.95 17.47 9.96
C ALA A 382 32.66 17.33 11.47
N GLU A 383 31.50 17.80 11.93
CA GLU A 383 31.10 17.77 13.33
C GLU A 383 30.52 16.41 13.78
N ASN A 384 29.68 15.79 12.94
CA ASN A 384 28.86 14.63 13.34
C ASN A 384 29.33 13.31 12.73
N GLY A 385 30.38 13.35 11.90
CA GLY A 385 30.86 12.20 11.14
C GLY A 385 30.05 11.96 9.86
N GLY A 386 30.75 11.67 8.76
CA GLY A 386 30.12 11.36 7.47
C GLY A 386 29.64 9.91 7.36
N PRO A 387 28.82 9.58 6.35
CA PRO A 387 28.49 8.19 6.05
C PRO A 387 29.77 7.40 5.79
N VAL A 388 29.96 6.30 6.54
CA VAL A 388 31.14 5.43 6.43
C VAL A 388 31.30 4.97 4.99
N ALA A 389 32.33 5.46 4.30
CA ALA A 389 32.65 5.01 2.95
C ALA A 389 32.82 3.47 2.99
N LYS A 390 31.97 2.75 2.24
CA LYS A 390 32.20 1.31 2.03
C LYS A 390 33.58 1.17 1.40
N LYS A 391 34.55 0.66 2.17
CA LYS A 391 35.87 0.26 1.64
C LYS A 391 35.62 -0.60 0.40
N ALA A 392 36.10 -0.14 -0.75
CA ALA A 392 36.07 -0.92 -1.97
C ALA A 392 36.68 -2.29 -1.67
N ALA A 393 35.88 -3.35 -1.82
CA ALA A 393 36.36 -4.72 -1.67
C ALA A 393 37.52 -4.91 -2.65
N LYS A 394 38.74 -5.09 -2.13
CA LYS A 394 39.91 -5.46 -2.95
C LYS A 394 39.52 -6.69 -3.75
N LYS A 395 39.53 -6.54 -5.07
CA LYS A 395 39.28 -7.58 -6.06
C LYS A 395 40.24 -8.74 -5.75
N ALA A 396 39.72 -9.83 -5.17
CA ALA A 396 40.52 -11.03 -4.93
C ALA A 396 40.94 -11.59 -6.29
N THR A 397 42.25 -11.56 -6.55
CA THR A 397 42.86 -12.22 -7.69
C THR A 397 42.58 -13.73 -7.59
N LYS A 398 42.02 -14.30 -8.66
CA LYS A 398 41.76 -15.74 -8.81
C LYS A 398 43.05 -16.51 -8.46
N LYS A 399 43.05 -17.20 -7.31
CA LYS A 399 44.09 -18.17 -6.99
C LYS A 399 43.78 -19.47 -7.73
N LYS A 400 44.75 -19.84 -8.56
CA LYS A 400 44.85 -21.03 -9.39
C LYS A 400 44.59 -22.31 -8.57
N ALA A 401 43.83 -23.23 -9.15
CA ALA A 401 43.50 -24.52 -8.59
C ALA A 401 44.76 -25.35 -8.26
N THR A 402 44.80 -25.91 -7.05
CA THR A 402 45.65 -27.06 -6.73
C THR A 402 44.80 -28.17 -6.14
N ALA A 403 45.04 -29.36 -6.67
CA ALA A 403 44.31 -30.60 -6.44
C ALA A 403 44.26 -31.01 -4.97
N LYS A 404 43.13 -31.58 -4.53
CA LYS A 404 43.03 -32.27 -3.24
C LYS A 404 42.49 -33.69 -3.42
N LYS A 405 43.35 -34.63 -3.04
CA LYS A 405 43.12 -36.07 -2.89
C LYS A 405 42.10 -36.39 -1.78
N SER A 406 41.21 -37.32 -2.12
CA SER A 406 40.66 -38.45 -1.35
C SER A 406 40.20 -38.33 0.12
N ALA A 407 38.90 -38.65 0.27
CA ALA A 407 38.28 -39.62 1.20
C ALA A 407 38.15 -39.28 2.71
N LYS A 408 36.91 -39.23 3.22
CA LYS A 408 36.19 -40.40 3.78
C LYS A 408 34.76 -40.05 4.22
N SER A 409 33.93 -41.08 4.13
CA SER A 409 32.49 -41.22 4.40
C SER A 409 32.05 -41.08 5.87
N ARG A 410 30.83 -40.57 6.08
CA ARG A 410 29.88 -41.05 7.12
C ARG A 410 28.48 -40.53 6.76
N ALA A 411 27.65 -41.36 6.14
CA ALA A 411 26.59 -42.20 6.75
C ALA A 411 25.24 -41.48 6.87
N LYS A 412 24.34 -41.83 5.93
CA LYS A 412 22.87 -41.65 5.97
C LYS A 412 22.26 -42.36 7.17
N LYS A 413 21.16 -41.81 7.71
CA LYS A 413 20.00 -42.56 8.24
C LYS A 413 18.81 -41.60 8.48
N PRO A 414 17.56 -42.09 8.57
CA PRO A 414 16.69 -42.13 7.40
C PRO A 414 15.32 -41.47 7.63
N ASP A 415 14.63 -41.28 6.51
CA ASP A 415 13.20 -41.06 6.39
C ASP A 415 12.44 -42.37 6.71
N LEU A 416 11.30 -42.30 7.41
CA LEU A 416 10.29 -43.36 7.41
C LEU A 416 8.93 -42.86 7.92
N MET A 417 8.02 -42.86 6.97
CA MET A 417 6.56 -42.86 7.03
C MET A 417 5.95 -43.98 7.90
N THR A 418 4.61 -43.92 7.94
CA THR A 418 3.60 -44.95 8.29
C THR A 418 3.29 -45.11 9.79
N SER A 419 2.05 -45.29 10.25
CA SER A 419 0.73 -45.54 9.63
C SER A 419 -0.37 -45.49 10.71
N ARG A 420 -1.63 -45.24 10.30
CA ARG A 420 -2.91 -45.84 10.79
C ARG A 420 -3.22 -45.78 12.32
N THR A 421 -4.44 -45.54 12.81
CA THR A 421 -5.73 -46.12 12.42
C THR A 421 -6.90 -45.37 13.06
N VAL A 422 -8.05 -45.59 12.42
CA VAL A 422 -9.43 -45.16 12.67
C VAL A 422 -9.98 -45.62 14.03
N GLY A 423 -10.83 -44.80 14.66
CA GLY A 423 -11.76 -45.20 15.70
C GLY A 423 -13.10 -44.48 15.51
N ALA A 424 -14.12 -45.24 15.12
CA ALA A 424 -15.48 -44.79 14.85
C ALA A 424 -16.30 -44.56 16.14
N GLY A 425 -17.22 -43.59 16.10
CA GLY A 425 -18.26 -43.39 17.12
C GLY A 425 -19.43 -42.63 16.52
N GLN A 426 -20.54 -43.33 16.29
CA GLN A 426 -21.76 -42.88 15.63
C GLN A 426 -22.68 -42.03 16.52
N SER A 427 -23.54 -41.24 15.84
CA SER A 427 -24.92 -40.88 16.22
C SER A 427 -25.09 -39.75 17.25
N LYS A 428 -26.10 -38.87 17.24
CA LYS A 428 -27.43 -38.81 16.63
C LYS A 428 -27.85 -37.33 16.47
N ALA A 429 -28.63 -37.05 15.44
CA ALA A 429 -29.36 -35.80 15.27
C ALA A 429 -30.49 -35.67 16.32
N ALA A 430 -30.70 -34.47 16.84
CA ALA A 430 -31.94 -34.06 17.48
C ALA A 430 -32.30 -32.64 17.05
N LYS A 431 -33.37 -32.54 16.25
CA LYS A 431 -34.09 -31.30 15.94
C LYS A 431 -34.60 -30.65 17.23
N LYS A 432 -34.39 -29.35 17.40
CA LYS A 432 -35.24 -28.54 18.28
C LYS A 432 -35.57 -27.22 17.60
N ALA A 433 -36.85 -27.10 17.22
CA ALA A 433 -37.46 -25.88 16.72
C ALA A 433 -37.54 -24.84 17.86
N ALA A 434 -37.10 -23.62 17.60
CA ALA A 434 -37.32 -22.49 18.48
C ALA A 434 -38.51 -21.66 17.97
N LYS A 435 -39.52 -21.54 18.85
CA LYS A 435 -40.74 -20.74 18.70
C LYS A 435 -40.41 -19.24 18.64
N ARG A 436 -41.16 -18.54 17.78
CA ARG A 436 -41.28 -17.07 17.77
C ARG A 436 -41.84 -16.56 19.10
N PRO A 437 -41.38 -15.41 19.63
CA PRO A 437 -42.05 -14.75 20.73
C PRO A 437 -43.23 -13.90 20.25
N ASN A 438 -44.31 -13.93 21.04
CA ASN A 438 -45.54 -13.17 20.89
C ASN A 438 -45.29 -11.66 21.00
N VAL A 439 -45.89 -10.90 20.07
CA VAL A 439 -46.10 -9.46 20.19
C VAL A 439 -47.31 -9.24 21.09
N VAL A 440 -47.11 -8.58 22.24
CA VAL A 440 -48.18 -8.02 23.06
C VAL A 440 -48.46 -6.62 22.52
N LYS A 441 -49.70 -6.40 22.05
CA LYS A 441 -50.24 -5.07 21.76
C LYS A 441 -50.46 -4.34 23.09
N SER A 442 -49.88 -3.17 23.24
CA SER A 442 -50.31 -2.18 24.23
C SER A 442 -50.95 -1.00 23.49
N ASP A 443 -52.23 -0.79 23.75
CA ASP A 443 -52.99 0.40 23.37
C ASP A 443 -52.36 1.65 23.99
N SER A 444 -52.05 2.65 23.17
CA SER A 444 -51.81 4.01 23.62
C SER A 444 -52.81 4.95 22.96
N GLN A 445 -53.55 5.64 23.83
CA GLN A 445 -54.62 6.56 23.53
C GLN A 445 -54.10 7.78 22.78
N ILE A 446 -54.87 8.18 21.78
CA ILE A 446 -54.78 9.45 21.06
C ILE A 446 -55.26 10.55 22.00
N LEU A 447 -54.39 11.52 22.28
CA LEU A 447 -54.78 12.81 22.86
C LEU A 447 -54.84 13.85 21.73
N ASP A 448 -56.03 14.39 21.58
CA ASP A 448 -56.47 15.45 20.68
C ASP A 448 -55.91 16.81 21.14
N PRO A 449 -55.33 17.66 20.26
CA PRO A 449 -54.98 19.02 20.62
C PRO A 449 -56.05 20.00 20.12
N GLY A 450 -56.95 20.39 21.02
CA GLY A 450 -57.93 21.45 20.79
C GLY A 450 -58.17 22.27 22.05
N LEU A 451 -57.33 23.29 22.29
CA LEU A 451 -57.64 24.63 22.84
C LEU A 451 -56.37 25.43 23.12
#